data_AF-A0A7X5HY26-F1
#
_entry.id   AF-A0A7X5HY26-F1
#
_cell.length_a   1.000
_cell.length_b   1.000
_cell.length_c   1.000
_cell.angle_alpha   90.00
_cell.angle_beta   90.00
_cell.angle_gamma   90.00
#
_symmetry.space_group_name_H-M   'P 1'
#
loop_
_entity.id
_entity.type
_entity.pdbx_description
1 polymer ?
#
loop_
_entity_poly.entity_id
_entity_poly.type
_entity_poly.pdbx_seq_one_letter_code
_entity_poly.pdbx_strand_id
1 'polypeptide(L)' 'MLTDSRSFLSYTRHEYFRRILCNLIGEWVENGEYPGDMEFLGCVVRDICYNNAVEYFGIDL' A
#
# COMPACT_ATOMS: atom_id res chain seq x y z
N MET A 1 6.33 -2.44 -1.30
CA MET A 1 6.43 -3.91 -1.47
C MET A 1 7.18 -4.22 -2.75
N LEU A 2 7.96 -5.29 -2.80
CA LEU A 2 8.66 -5.77 -4.01
C LEU A 2 8.44 -7.28 -4.17
N THR A 3 8.36 -7.80 -5.40
CA THR A 3 8.02 -9.22 -5.62
C THR A 3 9.16 -10.18 -5.32
N ASP A 4 10.40 -9.72 -5.46
CA ASP A 4 11.64 -10.53 -5.43
C ASP A 4 11.53 -11.83 -6.23
N SER A 5 10.93 -11.72 -7.42
CA SER A 5 10.60 -12.89 -8.24
C SER A 5 11.15 -12.76 -9.65
N ARG A 6 11.55 -13.91 -10.20
CA ARG A 6 11.93 -14.05 -11.61
C ARG A 6 10.75 -14.41 -12.53
N SER A 7 9.53 -14.48 -12.00
CA SER A 7 8.31 -14.82 -12.75
C SER A 7 7.51 -13.57 -13.13
N PHE A 8 7.11 -13.48 -14.40
CA PHE A 8 6.22 -12.41 -14.89
C PHE A 8 4.82 -12.44 -14.24
N LEU A 9 4.39 -13.59 -13.71
CA LEU A 9 3.09 -13.71 -13.03
C LEU A 9 3.13 -13.27 -11.56
N SER A 10 4.28 -12.80 -11.07
CA SER A 10 4.47 -12.48 -9.66
C SER A 10 3.81 -11.17 -9.21
N TYR A 11 3.34 -10.32 -10.13
CA TYR A 11 2.77 -9.02 -9.78
C TYR A 11 1.49 -9.10 -8.95
N THR A 12 0.77 -10.22 -8.99
CA THR A 12 -0.38 -10.48 -8.08
C THR A 12 0.03 -10.47 -6.61
N ARG A 13 1.32 -10.65 -6.28
CA ARG A 13 1.86 -10.47 -4.92
C ARG A 13 1.68 -9.04 -4.41
N HIS A 14 1.73 -8.03 -5.29
CA HIS A 14 1.45 -6.65 -4.90
C HIS A 14 -0.03 -6.47 -4.55
N GLU A 15 -0.95 -7.09 -5.30
CA GLU A 15 -2.37 -7.07 -4.95
C GLU A 15 -2.61 -7.73 -3.59
N TYR A 16 -1.98 -8.89 -3.35
CA TYR A 16 -2.08 -9.58 -2.07
C TYR A 16 -1.59 -8.71 -0.90
N PHE A 17 -0.43 -8.06 -1.07
CA PHE A 17 0.07 -7.08 -0.10
C PHE A 17 -0.91 -5.92 0.13
N ARG A 18 -1.48 -5.34 -0.93
CA ARG A 18 -2.44 -4.23 -0.83
C ARG A 18 -3.69 -4.63 -0.04
N ARG A 19 -4.21 -5.84 -0.27
CA ARG A 19 -5.38 -6.37 0.46
C ARG A 19 -5.08 -6.50 1.96
N ILE A 20 -3.93 -7.05 2.32
CA ILE A 20 -3.51 -7.16 3.72
C ILE A 20 -3.35 -5.78 4.36
N LEU A 21 -2.67 -4.85 3.66
CA LEU A 21 -2.47 -3.48 4.15
C LEU A 21 -3.81 -2.76 4.40
N CYS A 22 -4.71 -2.78 3.41
CA CYS A 22 -6.00 -2.13 3.55
C CYS A 22 -6.88 -2.77 4.64
N ASN A 23 -6.81 -4.10 4.81
CA ASN A 23 -7.53 -4.78 5.88
C ASN A 23 -7.00 -4.37 7.25
N LEU A 24 -5.68 -4.30 7.43
CA LEU A 24 -5.05 -3.85 8.68
C LEU A 24 -5.48 -2.42 9.05
N ILE A 25 -5.40 -1.50 8.09
CA ILE A 25 -5.82 -0.11 8.30
C ILE A 25 -7.33 -0.03 8.60
N GLY A 26 -8.15 -0.80 7.88
CA GLY A 26 -9.59 -0.86 8.12
C GLY A 26 -9.92 -1.35 9.53
N GLU A 27 -9.23 -2.39 10.01
CA GLU A 27 -9.42 -2.92 11.36
C GLU A 27 -9.04 -1.90 12.44
N TRP A 28 -7.95 -1.14 12.27
CA TRP A 28 -7.62 -0.05 13.19
C TRP A 28 -8.70 1.04 13.24
N VAL A 29 -9.29 1.38 12.10
CA VAL A 29 -10.38 2.36 12.03
C VAL A 29 -11.65 1.81 12.69
N GLU A 30 -12.03 0.57 12.40
CA GLU A 30 -13.21 -0.08 12.99
C GLU A 30 -13.09 -0.25 14.51
N ASN A 31 -11.89 -0.54 15.00
CA ASN A 31 -11.60 -0.67 16.43
C ASN A 31 -11.47 0.69 17.15
N GLY A 32 -11.52 1.81 16.42
CA GLY A 32 -11.35 3.16 16.98
C GLY A 32 -9.91 3.48 17.39
N GLU A 33 -8.93 2.71 16.92
CA GLU A 33 -7.50 2.93 17.14
C GLU A 33 -6.93 4.02 16.22
N TYR A 34 -7.61 4.29 15.10
CA TYR A 34 -7.22 5.31 14.14
C TYR A 34 -8.43 6.10 13.59
N PRO A 35 -8.30 7.41 13.29
CA PRO A 35 -9.38 8.19 12.68
C PRO A 35 -9.78 7.66 11.29
N GLY A 36 -11.08 7.51 11.05
CA GLY A 36 -11.65 7.11 9.75
C GLY A 36 -11.69 8.22 8.70
N ASP A 37 -10.62 9.02 8.57
CA ASP A 37 -10.49 10.05 7.54
C ASP A 37 -10.10 9.39 6.21
N MET A 38 -11.10 9.16 5.34
CA MET A 38 -10.90 8.46 4.09
C MET A 38 -10.02 9.21 3.08
N GLU A 39 -9.97 10.54 3.12
CA GLU A 39 -9.09 11.31 2.23
C GLU A 39 -7.63 11.11 2.65
N PHE A 40 -7.35 11.28 3.93
CA PHE A 40 -6.02 11.08 4.49
C PHE A 40 -5.55 9.62 4.33
N LEU A 41 -6.38 8.65 4.71
CA LEU A 41 -6.06 7.23 4.57
C LEU A 41 -5.85 6.83 3.10
N GLY A 42 -6.63 7.41 2.18
CA GLY A 42 -6.44 7.23 0.75
C GLY A 42 -5.11 7.77 0.23
N CYS A 43 -4.61 8.89 0.79
CA CYS A 43 -3.25 9.37 0.53
C CYS A 43 -2.21 8.38 1.05
N VAL A 44 -2.29 7.98 2.32
CA VAL A 44 -1.35 7.05 2.96
C VAL A 44 -1.23 5.73 2.18
N VAL A 45 -2.36 5.14 1.77
CA VAL A 45 -2.35 3.89 1.00
C VAL A 45 -1.67 4.09 -0.36
N ARG A 46 -1.96 5.19 -1.08
CA ARG A 46 -1.30 5.49 -2.37
C ARG A 46 0.20 5.69 -2.21
N ASP A 47 0.61 6.37 -1.14
CA ASP A 47 2.00 6.63 -0.82
C ASP A 47 2.75 5.33 -0.55
N ILE A 48 2.22 4.46 0.31
CA ILE A 48 2.81 3.14 0.59
C ILE A 48 2.85 2.25 -0.65
N CYS A 49 1.82 2.31 -1.49
CA CYS A 49 1.68 1.45 -2.65
C CYS A 49 2.55 1.86 -3.84
N TYR A 50 2.95 3.13 -3.92
CA TYR A 50 3.66 3.66 -5.09
C TYR A 50 4.50 4.91 -4.79
N ASN A 51 3.90 6.02 -4.35
CA ASN A 51 4.56 7.33 -4.38
C ASN A 51 5.86 7.36 -3.56
N ASN A 52 5.86 6.73 -2.38
CA ASN A 52 7.05 6.67 -1.53
C ASN A 52 8.21 5.95 -2.22
N ALA A 53 7.94 4.90 -2.99
CA ALA A 53 9.01 4.20 -3.72
C ALA A 53 9.56 5.06 -4.87
N VAL A 54 8.67 5.76 -5.59
CA VAL A 54 9.06 6.68 -6.67
C VAL A 54 9.94 7.80 -6.13
N GLU A 55 9.50 8.46 -5.05
CA GLU A 55 10.24 9.55 -4.40
C GLU A 55 11.57 9.06 -3.81
N TYR A 56 11.55 7.94 -3.07
CA TYR A 56 12.73 7.42 -2.40
C TYR A 56 13.84 6.99 -3.37
N PHE A 57 13.47 6.37 -4.50
CA PHE A 57 14.43 5.93 -5.50
C PHE A 57 14.69 6.98 -6.59
N GLY A 58 13.99 8.13 -6.56
CA GLY A 58 14.13 9.18 -7.57
C GLY A 58 13.82 8.68 -8.98
N ILE A 59 12.76 7.88 -9.14
CA ILE A 59 12.39 7.30 -10.44
C ILE A 59 11.63 8.35 -11.24
N ASP A 60 12.23 8.84 -12.34
CA ASP A 60 11.49 9.56 -13.38
C ASP A 60 10.70 8.55 -14.24
N LEU A 61 9.39 8.76 -14.33
CA LEU A 61 8.43 7.90 -15.04
C LEU A 61 7.85 8.58 -16.28
#